data_AF-B4GGA2-F1
#
_entry.id   AF-B4GGA2-F1
#
_cell.length_a   1.000
_cell.length_b   1.000
_cell.length_c   1.000
_cell.angle_alpha   90.00
_cell.angle_beta   90.00
_cell.angle_gamma   90.00
#
_symmetry.space_group_name_H-M   'P 1'
#
loop_
_entity.id
_entity.type
_entity.pdbx_description
1 polymer ?
#
loop_
_entity_poly.entity_id
_entity_poly.type
_entity_poly.pdbx_seq_one_letter_code
_entity_poly.pdbx_strand_id
1 'polypeptide(L)'
;MEQSKSASDKLAERKARLLDLHKKRQEARTDNHQEVVAEDARKKLPKNWEARKRQAEWLLADDKAREDAQAAGKDYERLKLLEVSAIDAERIEKKKKRKDNPDLGFSTYEAQTARQYSRLVKGMPARDMEKYEKQKAELGEAFYGGPHTTLHALTKDTPAAINKMVNDLDQQIERRKKYSRRRIYNDDADVDFINERNSKFNKKLDRFYGEHTAEIKQNLERGTAI
;
A
#
# COMPACT_ATOMS: atom_id res chain seq x y z
N MET A 1 37.73 67.17 -8.65
CA MET A 1 37.66 67.97 -7.41
C MET A 1 36.64 67.31 -6.49
N GLU A 2 37.09 66.49 -5.54
CA GLU A 2 36.22 66.02 -4.47
C GLU A 2 35.93 67.21 -3.55
N GLN A 3 34.68 67.68 -3.56
CA GLN A 3 34.25 68.67 -2.58
C GLN A 3 34.28 68.03 -1.20
N SER A 4 35.04 68.62 -0.27
CA SER A 4 35.12 68.16 1.10
C SER A 4 33.76 68.35 1.78
N LYS A 5 33.04 67.25 2.02
CA LYS A 5 31.75 67.27 2.71
C LYS A 5 31.89 67.91 4.09
N SER A 6 30.95 68.81 4.42
CA SER A 6 30.92 69.48 5.72
C SER A 6 30.67 68.46 6.86
N ALA A 7 31.02 68.83 8.09
CA ALA A 7 30.82 67.96 9.24
C ALA A 7 29.33 67.61 9.47
N SER A 8 28.41 68.53 9.14
CA SER A 8 26.96 68.30 9.21
C SER A 8 26.48 67.29 8.17
N ASP A 9 27.02 67.34 6.95
CA ASP A 9 26.64 66.40 5.87
C ASP A 9 27.13 64.99 6.20
N LYS A 10 28.35 64.87 6.75
CA LYS A 10 28.89 63.59 7.25
C LYS A 10 28.05 63.02 8.40
N LEU A 11 27.52 63.87 9.28
CA LEU A 11 26.61 63.45 10.36
C LEU A 11 25.25 63.01 9.81
N ALA A 12 24.69 63.71 8.82
CA ALA A 12 23.44 63.35 8.17
C ALA A 12 23.56 62.01 7.43
N GLU A 13 24.64 61.78 6.69
CA GLU A 13 24.93 60.48 6.05
C GLU A 13 25.08 59.35 7.06
N ARG A 14 25.76 59.60 8.19
CA ARG A 14 25.89 58.62 9.28
C ARG A 14 24.54 58.28 9.91
N LYS A 15 23.65 59.28 10.10
CA LYS A 15 22.28 59.07 10.61
C LYS A 15 21.41 58.30 9.61
N ALA A 16 21.47 58.64 8.31
CA ALA A 16 20.76 57.92 7.26
C ALA A 16 21.20 56.45 7.17
N ARG A 17 22.51 56.20 7.24
CA ARG A 17 23.08 54.84 7.29
C ARG A 17 22.62 54.08 8.54
N LEU A 18 22.53 54.75 9.69
CA LEU A 18 22.03 54.14 10.93
C LEU A 18 20.54 53.77 10.83
N LEU A 19 19.71 54.62 10.22
CA LEU A 19 18.30 54.31 9.96
C LEU A 19 18.14 53.12 8.99
N ASP A 20 18.94 53.06 7.93
CA ASP A 20 18.96 51.92 7.01
C ASP A 20 19.38 50.62 7.72
N LEU A 21 20.38 50.67 8.59
CA LEU A 21 20.76 49.54 9.43
C LEU A 21 19.65 49.11 10.39
N HIS A 22 18.91 50.06 10.99
CA HIS A 22 17.76 49.75 11.83
C HIS A 22 16.62 49.09 11.04
N LYS A 23 16.35 49.58 9.82
CA LYS A 23 15.36 49.00 8.92
C LYS A 23 15.73 47.57 8.55
N LYS A 24 16.98 47.34 8.09
CA LYS A 24 17.50 45.99 7.80
C LYS A 24 17.45 45.06 9.00
N ARG A 25 17.74 45.57 10.19
CA ARG A 25 17.63 44.78 11.43
C ARG A 25 16.18 44.43 11.76
N GLN A 26 15.24 45.33 11.47
CA GLN A 26 13.82 45.07 11.69
C GLN A 26 13.29 44.06 10.67
N GLU A 27 13.65 44.19 9.40
CA GLU A 27 13.34 43.23 8.32
C GLU A 27 13.89 41.84 8.66
N ALA A 28 15.17 41.75 9.04
CA ALA A 28 15.75 40.47 9.45
C ALA A 28 15.03 39.85 10.66
N ARG A 29 14.56 40.67 11.61
CA ARG A 29 13.77 40.17 12.75
C ARG A 29 12.41 39.66 12.32
N THR A 30 11.72 40.34 11.41
CA THR A 30 10.40 39.91 10.92
C THR A 30 10.52 38.66 10.09
N ASP A 31 11.52 38.57 9.22
CA ASP A 31 11.72 37.42 8.33
C ASP A 31 12.09 36.18 9.14
N ASN A 32 13.04 36.32 10.09
CA ASN A 32 13.38 35.24 11.01
C ASN A 32 12.17 34.76 11.82
N HIS A 33 11.31 35.68 12.28
CA HIS A 33 10.11 35.29 13.02
C HIS A 33 9.12 34.55 12.12
N GLN A 34 8.90 35.01 10.89
CA GLN A 34 8.05 34.34 9.91
C GLN A 34 8.57 32.94 9.57
N GLU A 35 9.88 32.78 9.39
CA GLU A 35 10.51 31.48 9.13
C GLU A 35 10.36 30.52 10.32
N VAL A 36 10.61 30.99 11.55
CA VAL A 36 10.43 30.17 12.76
C VAL A 36 8.97 29.70 12.89
N VAL A 37 8.01 30.58 12.64
CA VAL A 37 6.57 30.23 12.67
C VAL A 37 6.22 29.25 11.56
N ALA A 38 6.75 29.44 10.34
CA ALA A 38 6.51 28.55 9.22
C ALA A 38 7.13 27.16 9.44
N GLU A 39 8.31 27.09 10.05
CA GLU A 39 8.95 25.82 10.45
C GLU A 39 8.14 25.10 11.53
N ASP A 40 7.68 25.81 12.56
CA ASP A 40 6.82 25.24 13.60
C ASP A 40 5.50 24.72 13.01
N ALA A 41 4.90 25.47 12.08
CA ALA A 41 3.72 25.02 11.34
C ALA A 41 4.02 23.75 10.53
N ARG A 42 5.15 23.69 9.82
CA ARG A 42 5.62 22.47 9.10
C ARG A 42 5.85 21.29 10.02
N LYS A 43 6.38 21.51 11.22
CA LYS A 43 6.59 20.46 12.24
C LYS A 43 5.27 19.95 12.82
N LYS A 44 4.28 20.82 13.01
CA LYS A 44 2.93 20.48 13.49
C LYS A 44 2.06 19.80 12.45
N LEU A 45 2.41 19.92 11.16
CA LEU A 45 1.67 19.31 10.07
C LEU A 45 1.80 17.77 10.11
N PRO A 46 0.68 17.04 9.97
CA PRO A 46 0.74 15.59 9.82
C PRO A 46 1.57 15.20 8.61
N LYS A 47 2.32 14.10 8.72
CA LYS A 47 3.17 13.55 7.64
C LYS A 47 2.44 13.31 6.31
N ASN A 48 1.10 13.19 6.33
CA ASN A 48 0.26 12.96 5.15
C ASN A 48 -0.47 14.22 4.64
N TRP A 49 -0.14 15.41 5.15
CA TRP A 49 -0.84 16.66 4.81
C TRP A 49 -0.82 16.98 3.32
N GLU A 50 0.35 16.91 2.67
CA GLU A 50 0.48 17.22 1.25
C GLU A 50 -0.34 16.27 0.37
N ALA A 51 -0.41 15.00 0.75
CA ALA A 51 -1.24 14.02 0.06
C ALA A 51 -2.73 14.35 0.20
N ARG A 52 -3.17 14.78 1.40
CA ARG A 52 -4.55 15.24 1.61
C ARG A 52 -4.86 16.50 0.81
N LYS A 53 -3.95 17.47 0.80
CA LYS A 53 -4.09 18.71 0.02
C LYS A 53 -4.24 18.40 -1.47
N ARG A 54 -3.34 17.58 -2.03
CA ARG A 54 -3.39 17.15 -3.44
C ARG A 54 -4.70 16.42 -3.76
N GLN A 55 -5.18 15.59 -2.85
CA GLN A 55 -6.47 14.89 -3.03
C GLN A 55 -7.64 15.88 -3.04
N ALA A 56 -7.64 16.87 -2.15
CA ALA A 56 -8.68 17.90 -2.11
C ALA A 56 -8.65 18.77 -3.39
N GLU A 57 -7.47 19.18 -3.84
CA GLU A 57 -7.29 19.92 -5.10
C GLU A 57 -7.78 19.10 -6.30
N TRP A 58 -7.47 17.81 -6.34
CA TRP A 58 -7.94 16.92 -7.40
C TRP A 58 -9.47 16.76 -7.40
N LEU A 59 -10.09 16.63 -6.22
CA LEU A 59 -11.56 16.55 -6.10
C LEU A 59 -12.23 17.84 -6.59
N LEU A 60 -11.74 19.00 -6.17
CA LEU A 60 -12.25 20.29 -6.63
C LEU A 60 -12.11 20.46 -8.16
N ALA A 61 -10.99 20.01 -8.73
CA ALA A 61 -10.78 20.04 -10.17
C ALA A 61 -11.69 19.06 -10.92
N ASP A 62 -11.92 17.85 -10.40
CA ASP A 62 -12.84 16.84 -10.98
C ASP A 62 -14.29 17.36 -10.96
N ASP A 63 -14.72 17.93 -9.83
CA ASP A 63 -16.06 18.51 -9.68
C ASP A 63 -16.27 19.69 -10.64
N LYS A 64 -15.30 20.60 -10.73
CA LYS A 64 -15.35 21.71 -11.70
C LYS A 64 -15.41 21.21 -13.14
N ALA A 65 -14.60 20.24 -13.50
CA ALA A 65 -14.62 19.66 -14.84
C ALA A 65 -15.95 18.96 -15.16
N ARG A 66 -16.60 18.37 -14.15
CA ARG A 66 -17.94 17.79 -14.28
C ARG A 66 -19.00 18.85 -14.49
N GLU A 67 -18.96 19.95 -13.73
CA GLU A 67 -19.86 21.10 -13.93
C GLU A 67 -19.69 21.72 -15.32
N ASP A 68 -18.45 21.93 -15.76
CA ASP A 68 -18.14 22.46 -17.10
C ASP A 68 -18.64 21.53 -18.22
N ALA A 69 -18.50 20.20 -18.05
CA ALA A 69 -19.01 19.22 -18.99
C ALA A 69 -20.54 19.18 -19.04
N GLN A 70 -21.21 19.27 -17.88
CA GLN A 70 -22.66 19.36 -17.77
C GLN A 70 -23.21 20.65 -18.40
N ALA A 71 -22.56 21.79 -18.15
CA ALA A 71 -22.91 23.07 -18.78
C ALA A 71 -22.76 23.02 -20.31
N ALA A 72 -21.78 22.28 -20.81
CA ALA A 72 -21.59 22.02 -22.24
C ALA A 72 -22.53 20.92 -22.81
N GLY A 73 -23.39 20.32 -22.00
CA GLY A 73 -24.32 19.24 -22.40
C GLY A 73 -23.62 17.92 -22.76
N LYS A 74 -22.39 17.70 -22.30
CA LYS A 74 -21.60 16.49 -22.56
C LYS A 74 -21.59 15.57 -21.34
N ASP A 75 -21.46 14.27 -21.60
CA ASP A 75 -21.27 13.27 -20.54
C ASP A 75 -19.80 13.26 -20.08
N TYR A 76 -19.59 13.66 -18.82
CA TYR A 76 -18.28 13.75 -18.18
C TYR A 76 -17.54 12.40 -18.12
N GLU A 77 -18.25 11.31 -17.80
CA GLU A 77 -17.63 9.98 -17.67
C GLU A 77 -17.11 9.52 -19.03
N ARG A 78 -17.85 9.78 -20.10
CA ARG A 78 -17.42 9.47 -21.46
C ARG A 78 -16.22 10.30 -21.90
N LEU A 79 -16.19 11.59 -21.57
CA LEU A 79 -15.03 12.46 -21.86
C LEU A 79 -13.78 11.98 -21.14
N LYS A 80 -13.92 11.63 -19.85
CA LYS A 80 -12.83 11.10 -19.04
C LYS A 80 -12.30 9.79 -19.60
N LEU A 81 -13.18 8.89 -20.07
CA LEU A 81 -12.78 7.63 -20.70
C LEU A 81 -12.01 7.83 -22.02
N LEU A 82 -12.27 8.92 -22.76
CA LEU A 82 -11.52 9.24 -23.99
C LEU A 82 -10.07 9.65 -23.69
N GLU A 83 -9.81 10.24 -22.52
CA GLU A 83 -8.47 10.62 -22.07
C GLU A 83 -7.66 9.43 -21.52
N VAL A 84 -8.32 8.32 -21.17
CA VAL A 84 -7.64 7.13 -20.65
C VAL A 84 -6.95 6.39 -21.80
N SER A 85 -5.62 6.36 -21.75
CA SER A 85 -4.82 5.58 -22.69
C SER A 85 -5.09 4.07 -22.54
N ALA A 86 -4.90 3.29 -23.62
CA ALA A 86 -5.04 1.84 -23.57
C ALA A 86 -4.14 1.19 -22.49
N ILE A 87 -2.94 1.72 -22.31
CA ILE A 87 -1.97 1.26 -21.30
C ILE A 87 -2.50 1.53 -19.88
N ASP A 88 -3.12 2.69 -19.65
CA ASP A 88 -3.70 3.03 -18.35
C ASP A 88 -4.97 2.23 -18.07
N ALA A 89 -5.79 1.97 -19.08
CA ALA A 89 -6.95 1.09 -18.98
C ALA A 89 -6.55 -0.33 -18.55
N GLU A 90 -5.57 -0.94 -19.21
CA GLU A 90 -5.03 -2.26 -18.84
C GLU A 90 -4.48 -2.28 -17.41
N ARG A 91 -3.77 -1.22 -17.01
CA ARG A 91 -3.24 -1.08 -15.65
C ARG A 91 -4.36 -1.00 -14.62
N ILE A 92 -5.42 -0.25 -14.89
CA ILE A 92 -6.60 -0.13 -14.03
C ILE A 92 -7.29 -1.48 -13.92
N GLU A 93 -7.50 -2.17 -15.04
CA GLU A 93 -8.12 -3.49 -15.06
C GLU A 93 -7.31 -4.52 -14.26
N LYS A 94 -5.98 -4.54 -14.41
CA LYS A 94 -5.09 -5.41 -13.63
C LYS A 94 -5.13 -5.09 -12.14
N LYS A 95 -5.27 -3.82 -11.76
CA LYS A 95 -5.46 -3.41 -10.36
C LYS A 95 -6.82 -3.84 -9.82
N LYS A 96 -7.90 -3.71 -10.59
CA LYS A 96 -9.25 -4.19 -10.22
C LYS A 96 -9.21 -5.71 -9.99
N LYS A 97 -8.72 -6.49 -10.96
CA LYS A 97 -8.58 -7.95 -10.84
C LYS A 97 -7.81 -8.41 -9.60
N ARG A 98 -6.80 -7.64 -9.16
CA ARG A 98 -6.06 -7.92 -7.92
C ARG A 98 -6.86 -7.64 -6.66
N LYS A 99 -7.71 -6.61 -6.69
CA LYS A 99 -8.59 -6.23 -5.58
C LYS A 99 -9.84 -7.11 -5.49
N ASP A 100 -10.28 -7.70 -6.59
CA ASP A 100 -11.51 -8.52 -6.66
C ASP A 100 -11.41 -9.84 -5.89
N ASN A 101 -10.21 -10.30 -5.52
CA ASN A 101 -10.01 -11.50 -4.69
C ASN A 101 -9.25 -11.18 -3.39
N PRO A 102 -9.79 -10.33 -2.51
CA PRO A 102 -9.16 -10.03 -1.23
C PRO A 102 -9.19 -11.28 -0.34
N ASP A 103 -8.29 -11.34 0.65
CA ASP A 103 -8.35 -12.37 1.67
C ASP A 103 -9.37 -11.94 2.73
N LEU A 104 -10.54 -12.60 2.75
CA LEU A 104 -11.62 -12.31 3.70
C LEU A 104 -11.38 -12.94 5.09
N GLY A 105 -10.26 -13.64 5.27
CA GLY A 105 -9.93 -14.36 6.49
C GLY A 105 -10.25 -15.85 6.42
N PHE A 106 -9.93 -16.56 7.49
CA PHE A 106 -10.20 -17.98 7.61
C PHE A 106 -11.68 -18.20 7.93
N SER A 107 -12.39 -18.94 7.07
CA SER A 107 -13.76 -19.41 7.31
C SER A 107 -13.78 -20.91 7.59
N THR A 108 -13.55 -21.73 6.56
CA THR A 108 -13.45 -23.19 6.64
C THR A 108 -12.23 -23.68 5.88
N TYR A 109 -11.74 -24.88 6.26
CA TYR A 109 -10.66 -25.52 5.53
C TYR A 109 -11.04 -25.79 4.07
N GLU A 110 -12.29 -26.18 3.81
CA GLU A 110 -12.79 -26.41 2.45
C GLU A 110 -12.72 -25.15 1.59
N ALA A 111 -13.23 -24.00 2.09
CA ALA A 111 -13.17 -22.74 1.37
C ALA A 111 -11.71 -22.31 1.07
N GLN A 112 -10.80 -22.52 2.02
CA GLN A 112 -9.37 -22.26 1.80
C GLN A 112 -8.77 -23.20 0.75
N THR A 113 -9.13 -24.49 0.76
CA THR A 113 -8.67 -25.45 -0.25
C THR A 113 -9.19 -25.10 -1.64
N ALA A 114 -10.46 -24.72 -1.78
CA ALA A 114 -11.05 -24.30 -3.05
C ALA A 114 -10.37 -23.03 -3.60
N ARG A 115 -10.05 -22.06 -2.73
CA ARG A 115 -9.30 -20.85 -3.10
C ARG A 115 -7.87 -21.18 -3.53
N GLN A 116 -7.18 -22.07 -2.80
CA GLN A 116 -5.85 -22.55 -3.17
C GLN A 116 -5.89 -23.27 -4.53
N TYR A 117 -6.83 -24.20 -4.72
CA TYR A 117 -7.00 -24.96 -5.95
C TYR A 117 -7.25 -24.05 -7.15
N SER A 118 -8.19 -23.10 -7.03
CA SER A 118 -8.48 -22.11 -8.07
C SER A 118 -7.25 -21.29 -8.45
N ARG A 119 -6.39 -20.95 -7.48
CA ARG A 119 -5.12 -20.26 -7.72
C ARG A 119 -4.10 -21.15 -8.42
N LEU A 120 -4.00 -22.42 -8.05
CA LEU A 120 -3.10 -23.38 -8.70
C LEU A 120 -3.53 -23.61 -10.15
N VAL A 121 -4.81 -23.87 -10.40
CA VAL A 121 -5.36 -24.04 -11.76
C VAL A 121 -5.09 -22.83 -12.64
N LYS A 122 -5.30 -21.61 -12.13
CA LYS A 122 -4.97 -20.37 -12.87
C LYS A 122 -3.48 -20.18 -13.13
N GLY A 123 -2.63 -20.75 -12.28
CA GLY A 123 -1.17 -20.70 -12.40
C GLY A 123 -0.60 -21.86 -13.22
N MET A 124 -1.41 -22.85 -13.61
CA MET A 124 -0.94 -23.95 -14.44
C MET A 124 -0.54 -23.41 -15.83
N PRO A 125 0.56 -23.92 -16.40
CA PRO A 125 0.94 -23.56 -17.76
C PRO A 125 -0.15 -24.01 -18.74
N ALA A 126 -0.27 -23.28 -19.85
CA ALA A 126 -1.20 -23.62 -20.91
C ALA A 126 -1.00 -25.07 -21.37
N ARG A 127 -2.11 -25.71 -21.75
CA ARG A 127 -2.11 -27.08 -22.26
C ARG A 127 -1.28 -27.14 -23.55
N ASP A 128 -0.30 -28.04 -23.56
CA ASP A 128 0.44 -28.38 -24.77
C ASP A 128 -0.48 -29.21 -25.69
N MET A 129 -0.91 -28.58 -26.78
CA MET A 129 -1.85 -29.17 -27.74
C MET A 129 -1.24 -30.33 -28.51
N GLU A 130 0.04 -30.25 -28.88
CA GLU A 130 0.71 -31.31 -29.64
C GLU A 130 0.84 -32.58 -28.80
N LYS A 131 1.25 -32.42 -27.53
CA LYS A 131 1.31 -33.54 -26.59
C LYS A 131 -0.07 -34.15 -26.36
N TYR A 132 -1.09 -33.30 -26.22
CA TYR A 132 -2.47 -33.72 -26.02
C TYR A 132 -3.01 -34.54 -27.21
N GLU A 133 -2.78 -34.08 -28.44
CA GLU A 133 -3.22 -34.77 -29.65
C GLU A 133 -2.50 -36.10 -29.87
N LYS A 134 -1.18 -36.16 -29.58
CA LYS A 134 -0.42 -37.42 -29.60
C LYS A 134 -0.98 -38.43 -28.61
N GLN A 135 -1.23 -38.02 -27.37
CA GLN A 135 -1.81 -38.89 -26.34
C GLN A 135 -3.23 -39.35 -26.71
N LYS A 136 -4.02 -38.47 -27.32
CA LYS A 136 -5.36 -38.80 -27.81
C LYS A 136 -5.31 -39.87 -28.90
N ALA A 137 -4.38 -39.75 -29.85
CA ALA A 137 -4.21 -40.74 -30.91
C ALA A 137 -3.72 -42.10 -30.38
N GLU A 138 -2.80 -42.10 -29.41
CA GLU A 138 -2.24 -43.32 -28.80
C GLU A 138 -3.28 -44.09 -27.96
N LEU A 139 -4.10 -43.38 -27.18
CA LEU A 139 -5.09 -43.97 -26.28
C LEU A 139 -6.45 -44.22 -26.94
N GLY A 140 -6.75 -43.61 -28.09
CA GLY A 140 -7.98 -43.82 -28.84
C GLY A 140 -9.24 -43.58 -28.01
N GLU A 141 -10.14 -44.57 -27.94
CA GLU A 141 -11.39 -44.48 -27.17
C GLU A 141 -11.14 -44.46 -25.65
N ALA A 142 -10.08 -45.11 -25.18
CA ALA A 142 -9.73 -45.13 -23.76
C ALA A 142 -9.40 -43.72 -23.24
N PHE A 143 -8.93 -42.81 -24.10
CA PHE A 143 -8.59 -41.43 -23.76
C PHE A 143 -9.71 -40.67 -23.03
N TYR A 144 -10.96 -40.97 -23.36
CA TYR A 144 -12.13 -40.30 -22.80
C TYR A 144 -12.63 -40.89 -21.48
N GLY A 145 -12.00 -41.95 -20.98
CA GLY A 145 -12.24 -42.47 -19.63
C GLY A 145 -13.65 -43.04 -19.43
N GLY A 146 -14.03 -44.04 -20.24
CA GLY A 146 -15.31 -44.73 -20.08
C GLY A 146 -15.43 -45.52 -18.76
N PRO A 147 -16.63 -46.01 -18.40
CA PRO A 147 -16.92 -46.62 -17.09
C PRO A 147 -16.02 -47.80 -16.67
N HIS A 148 -15.32 -48.44 -17.61
CA HIS A 148 -14.48 -49.61 -17.37
C HIS A 148 -13.06 -49.51 -17.96
N THR A 149 -12.59 -48.30 -18.32
CA THR A 149 -11.27 -48.13 -18.95
C THR A 149 -10.14 -47.97 -17.91
N THR A 150 -9.20 -48.90 -17.86
CA THR A 150 -8.02 -48.83 -16.97
C THR A 150 -6.83 -48.13 -17.63
N LEU A 151 -6.76 -46.81 -17.50
CA LEU A 151 -5.72 -45.98 -18.13
C LEU A 151 -4.34 -46.06 -17.46
N HIS A 152 -4.29 -46.41 -16.17
CA HIS A 152 -3.07 -46.30 -15.35
C HIS A 152 -1.98 -47.30 -15.77
N ALA A 153 -2.36 -48.40 -16.43
CA ALA A 153 -1.41 -49.38 -16.96
C ALA A 153 -0.83 -48.98 -18.33
N LEU A 154 -1.53 -48.10 -19.07
CA LEU A 154 -1.25 -47.78 -20.47
C LEU A 154 -0.25 -46.63 -20.60
N THR A 155 -0.25 -45.67 -19.67
CA THR A 155 0.59 -44.47 -19.75
C THR A 155 1.60 -44.40 -18.61
N LYS A 156 2.87 -44.19 -18.94
CA LYS A 156 3.92 -43.87 -17.96
C LYS A 156 4.29 -42.39 -18.06
N ASP A 157 4.36 -41.73 -16.92
CA ASP A 157 4.75 -40.32 -16.87
C ASP A 157 6.22 -40.13 -17.23
N THR A 158 6.51 -39.07 -17.98
CA THR A 158 7.88 -38.73 -18.33
C THR A 158 8.60 -38.15 -17.10
N PRO A 159 9.91 -38.39 -16.94
CA PRO A 159 10.67 -37.83 -15.82
C PRO A 159 10.58 -36.30 -15.73
N ALA A 160 10.51 -35.61 -16.87
CA ALA A 160 10.32 -34.17 -16.92
C ALA A 160 8.98 -33.71 -16.33
N ALA A 161 7.89 -34.46 -16.54
CA ALA A 161 6.58 -34.15 -15.97
C ALA A 161 6.58 -34.34 -14.44
N ILE A 162 7.24 -35.41 -13.97
CA ILE A 162 7.41 -35.67 -12.53
C ILE A 162 8.20 -34.54 -11.87
N ASN A 163 9.33 -34.13 -12.45
CA ASN A 163 10.13 -33.03 -11.93
C ASN A 163 9.34 -31.71 -11.85
N LYS A 164 8.48 -31.44 -12.84
CA LYS A 164 7.61 -30.25 -12.82
C LYS A 164 6.58 -30.30 -11.70
N MET A 165 6.00 -31.46 -11.43
CA MET A 165 5.09 -31.67 -10.29
C MET A 165 5.82 -31.47 -8.96
N VAL A 166 7.02 -32.03 -8.81
CA VAL A 166 7.84 -31.87 -7.59
C VAL A 166 8.17 -30.40 -7.35
N ASN A 167 8.60 -29.68 -8.39
CA ASN A 167 8.88 -28.25 -8.29
C ASN A 167 7.65 -27.43 -7.87
N ASP A 168 6.45 -27.77 -8.36
CA ASP A 168 5.22 -27.10 -7.93
C ASP A 168 4.90 -27.41 -6.46
N LEU A 169 5.07 -28.66 -6.01
CA LEU A 169 4.90 -29.03 -4.60
C LEU A 169 5.86 -28.27 -3.68
N ASP A 170 7.12 -28.13 -4.06
CA ASP A 170 8.10 -27.36 -3.29
C ASP A 170 7.69 -25.88 -3.19
N GLN A 171 7.23 -25.28 -4.28
CA GLN A 171 6.68 -23.92 -4.26
C GLN A 171 5.45 -23.81 -3.37
N GLN A 172 4.57 -24.81 -3.35
CA GLN A 172 3.42 -24.84 -2.46
C GLN A 172 3.85 -24.91 -0.99
N ILE A 173 4.84 -25.74 -0.65
CA ILE A 173 5.42 -25.86 0.69
C ILE A 173 6.04 -24.53 1.13
N GLU A 174 6.82 -23.87 0.27
CA GLU A 174 7.41 -22.56 0.58
C GLU A 174 6.35 -21.49 0.84
N ARG A 175 5.29 -21.46 0.03
CA ARG A 175 4.16 -20.53 0.25
C ARG A 175 3.46 -20.81 1.57
N ARG A 176 3.26 -22.09 1.93
CA ARG A 176 2.68 -22.50 3.22
C ARG A 176 3.56 -22.06 4.39
N LYS A 177 4.88 -22.21 4.31
CA LYS A 177 5.83 -21.73 5.34
C LYS A 177 5.71 -20.22 5.58
N LYS A 178 5.42 -19.44 4.54
CA LYS A 178 5.28 -17.98 4.58
C LYS A 178 3.87 -17.49 4.99
N TYR A 179 2.92 -18.39 5.27
CA TYR A 179 1.53 -18.02 5.62
C TYR A 179 1.45 -17.17 6.89
N SER A 180 2.19 -17.55 7.93
CA SER A 180 2.30 -16.75 9.16
C SER A 180 3.56 -15.89 9.12
N ARG A 181 3.40 -14.57 8.95
CA ARG A 181 4.51 -13.61 8.92
C ARG A 181 4.84 -13.13 10.34
N ARG A 182 6.11 -13.17 10.73
CA ARG A 182 6.58 -12.60 12.01
C ARG A 182 6.37 -11.09 11.98
N ARG A 183 5.68 -10.55 13.00
CA ARG A 183 5.58 -9.09 13.22
C ARG A 183 6.91 -8.60 13.79
N ILE A 184 7.40 -7.46 13.32
CA ILE A 184 8.63 -6.83 13.81
C ILE A 184 8.44 -6.52 15.30
N TYR A 185 9.43 -6.87 16.12
CA TYR A 185 9.42 -6.53 17.53
C TYR A 185 9.74 -5.04 17.68
N ASN A 186 8.93 -4.33 18.47
CA ASN A 186 9.17 -2.93 18.78
C ASN A 186 9.84 -2.87 20.16
N ASP A 187 11.10 -2.45 20.20
CA ASP A 187 11.87 -2.37 21.46
C ASP A 187 11.33 -1.29 22.41
N ASP A 188 10.64 -0.27 21.87
CA ASP A 188 10.05 0.83 22.63
C ASP A 188 8.69 0.50 23.26
N ALA A 189 8.15 -0.71 23.04
CA ALA A 189 6.87 -1.10 23.62
C ALA A 189 7.03 -1.61 25.05
N ASP A 190 6.10 -1.23 25.93
CA ASP A 190 6.07 -1.72 27.31
C ASP A 190 5.99 -3.25 27.35
N VAL A 191 6.94 -3.86 28.05
CA VAL A 191 7.09 -5.32 28.12
C VAL A 191 6.28 -5.86 29.30
N ASP A 192 5.16 -6.51 29.00
CA ASP A 192 4.26 -7.14 29.98
C ASP A 192 4.58 -8.62 30.26
N PHE A 193 5.71 -9.13 29.75
CA PHE A 193 6.05 -10.55 29.77
C PHE A 193 7.49 -10.83 30.20
N ILE A 194 7.70 -11.96 30.89
CA ILE A 194 9.04 -12.43 31.31
C ILE A 194 9.68 -13.35 30.26
N ASN A 195 8.88 -14.14 29.53
CA ASN A 195 9.37 -15.08 28.52
C ASN A 195 8.53 -15.04 27.23
N GLU A 196 9.04 -15.62 26.14
CA GLU A 196 8.35 -15.60 24.82
C GLU A 196 6.99 -16.32 24.84
N ARG A 197 6.87 -17.40 25.63
CA ARG A 197 5.62 -18.15 25.76
C ARG A 197 4.54 -17.30 26.44
N ASN A 198 4.92 -16.54 27.47
CA ASN A 198 4.10 -15.57 28.17
C ASN A 198 3.69 -14.43 27.22
N SER A 199 4.63 -13.86 26.43
CA SER A 199 4.31 -12.86 25.40
C SER A 199 3.22 -13.34 24.42
N LYS A 200 3.32 -14.59 23.95
CA LYS A 200 2.32 -15.18 23.04
C LYS A 200 0.97 -15.39 23.72
N PHE A 201 0.98 -15.71 25.02
CA PHE A 201 -0.22 -15.86 25.83
C PHE A 201 -0.90 -14.52 26.11
N ASN A 202 -0.15 -13.49 26.54
CA ASN A 202 -0.66 -12.12 26.70
C ASN A 202 -1.24 -11.58 25.40
N LYS A 203 -0.55 -11.76 24.26
CA LYS A 203 -1.08 -11.43 22.92
C LYS A 203 -2.33 -12.23 22.54
N LYS A 204 -2.53 -13.42 23.11
CA LYS A 204 -3.78 -14.18 22.93
C LYS A 204 -4.88 -13.53 23.76
N LEU A 205 -4.64 -13.23 25.03
CA LEU A 205 -5.60 -12.55 25.90
C LEU A 205 -6.01 -11.20 25.34
N ASP A 206 -5.06 -10.38 24.91
CA ASP A 206 -5.30 -9.05 24.32
C ASP A 206 -6.22 -9.12 23.08
N ARG A 207 -6.07 -10.16 22.24
CA ARG A 207 -6.96 -10.37 21.08
C ARG A 207 -8.41 -10.67 21.42
N PHE A 208 -8.68 -11.28 22.57
CA PHE A 208 -10.05 -11.65 22.98
C PHE A 208 -10.66 -10.66 23.97
N TYR A 209 -9.84 -10.14 24.89
CA TYR A 209 -10.31 -9.32 26.01
C TYR A 209 -9.91 -7.86 25.89
N GLY A 210 -8.94 -7.50 25.04
CA GLY A 210 -8.42 -6.13 24.94
C GLY A 210 -9.50 -5.10 24.60
N GLU A 211 -10.50 -5.48 23.79
CA GLU A 211 -11.67 -4.64 23.50
C GLU A 211 -12.52 -4.37 24.76
N HIS A 212 -12.73 -5.40 25.59
CA HIS A 212 -13.54 -5.31 26.80
C HIS A 212 -12.78 -4.69 27.99
N THR A 213 -11.45 -4.80 28.02
CA THR A 213 -10.61 -4.30 29.12
C THR A 213 -9.93 -2.97 28.78
N ALA A 214 -10.31 -2.32 27.68
CA ALA A 214 -9.70 -1.07 27.24
C ALA A 214 -9.79 0.04 28.30
N GLU A 215 -10.94 0.16 28.97
CA GLU A 215 -11.16 1.15 30.03
C GLU A 215 -10.27 0.88 31.25
N ILE A 216 -10.21 -0.39 31.69
CA ILE A 216 -9.35 -0.81 32.81
C ILE A 216 -7.88 -0.50 32.50
N LYS A 217 -7.43 -0.79 31.28
CA LYS A 217 -6.07 -0.51 30.84
C LYS A 217 -5.76 0.99 30.87
N GLN A 218 -6.67 1.82 30.36
CA GLN A 218 -6.50 3.27 30.41
C GLN A 218 -6.47 3.81 31.85
N ASN A 219 -7.29 3.26 32.75
CA ASN A 219 -7.30 3.67 34.16
C ASN A 219 -5.98 3.31 34.86
N LEU A 220 -5.39 2.16 34.55
CA LEU A 220 -4.06 1.79 35.04
C LEU A 220 -2.98 2.74 34.52
N GLU A 221 -3.01 3.06 33.22
CA GLU A 221 -2.08 4.03 32.60
C GLU A 221 -2.23 5.45 33.17
N ARG A 222 -3.44 5.81 33.64
CA ARG A 222 -3.74 7.08 34.34
C ARG A 222 -3.44 7.07 35.84
N GLY A 223 -2.90 5.97 36.38
CA GLY A 223 -2.54 5.88 37.80
C GLY A 223 -3.70 5.55 38.73
N THR A 224 -4.69 4.77 38.27
CA THR A 224 -5.87 4.31 39.03
C THR A 224 -6.74 5.43 39.61
N ALA A 225 -6.58 6.66 39.13
CA ALA A 225 -7.47 7.76 39.43
C ALA A 225 -8.77 7.57 38.61
N ILE A 226 -9.87 7.35 39.31
CA ILE A 226 -11.23 7.56 38.78
C ILE A 226 -11.47 9.07 38.75
#